data_AF-A0A1A3Q4V7-F1
#
_entry.id   AF-A0A1A3Q4V7-F1
#
_cell.length_a   1.000
_cell.length_b   1.000
_cell.length_c   1.000
_cell.angle_alpha   90.00
_cell.angle_beta   90.00
_cell.angle_gamma   90.00
#
_symmetry.space_group_name_H-M   'P 1'
#
loop_
_entity.id
_entity.type
_entity.pdbx_description
1 polymer ?
#
loop_
_entity_poly.entity_id
_entity_poly.type
_entity_poly.pdbx_seq_one_letter_code
_entity_poly.pdbx_strand_id
1 'polypeptide(L)'
;MDQVTTAETTVGWADGAVLAIDQRVLPHELRWLRLTTVDDLVDAIQTLAIRGAPALGVAGAFGVALAAYAHVGDDEKAISEAQRIASARPTAVNLAWGVRRAMAVLPSGPDAVLAEARRMLAEDGEANRRSAAHAADLVTRLCPDRPLRVLTHCNTGRLATTAVGTALGAVIELHARGRVAEVLVDETRPLLQGARLTTWELAEAGIPHRLTIDSAAAWAMATGQVDCVMVGADRITADGSVANKIGTYALAVAAHRHGIPFIVVAPESTRDLDTATGSEIVVEQRAADEITHVGGVATAPEWTAAFNPAFDVTPPELVTAVVTENGVIGEANTAVGQQIAEIARGLYARGWMPGTAGNISVRTGATAVITGSGLSKGELTAADMVTVSVADSHPVSGSRRPSAETAIHTAIYRATDAGAVVHVHAPHATAQTATVAMSLTYQGYELIKGLGTAEIITIPVVRNHPDVARIGADIERHLTEHPDSPPVLFIAGHGITGWGAHLAQARDRVECLEAMCELVTLTGRREIGIE
;
A
#
# COMPACT_ATOMS: atom_id res chain seq x y z
N MET A 1 -9.75 24.78 -30.99
CA MET A 1 -8.81 25.05 -29.89
C MET A 1 -9.58 24.86 -28.59
N ASP A 2 -9.99 23.62 -28.33
CA ASP A 2 -10.79 23.27 -27.16
C ASP A 2 -9.90 22.51 -26.16
N GLN A 3 -9.62 23.22 -25.06
CA GLN A 3 -9.50 22.74 -23.69
C GLN A 3 -8.58 21.52 -23.41
N VAL A 4 -7.30 21.63 -23.77
CA VAL A 4 -6.27 21.22 -22.82
C VAL A 4 -5.95 22.46 -22.01
N THR A 5 -6.46 22.56 -20.78
CA THR A 5 -5.98 23.53 -19.79
C THR A 5 -4.51 23.21 -19.54
N THR A 6 -3.63 23.92 -20.24
CA THR A 6 -2.17 23.81 -20.24
C THR A 6 -1.51 24.06 -18.87
N ALA A 7 -2.29 24.22 -17.80
CA ALA A 7 -1.82 24.46 -16.44
C ALA A 7 -1.76 23.18 -15.56
N GLU A 8 -2.42 22.08 -15.93
CA GLU A 8 -2.57 20.94 -15.00
C GLU A 8 -1.85 19.66 -15.42
N THR A 9 -1.51 19.48 -16.71
CA THR A 9 -0.89 18.23 -17.19
C THR A 9 0.44 18.44 -17.91
N THR A 10 1.33 17.44 -17.83
CA THR A 10 2.66 17.46 -18.49
C THR A 10 2.66 16.77 -19.84
N VAL A 11 1.72 15.85 -20.06
CA VAL A 11 1.52 15.12 -21.31
C VAL A 11 0.03 15.07 -21.63
N GLY A 12 -0.33 15.12 -22.90
CA GLY A 12 -1.71 15.07 -23.35
C GLY A 12 -1.84 14.84 -24.85
N TRP A 13 -3.07 14.94 -25.35
CA TRP A 13 -3.39 14.78 -26.76
C TRP A 13 -4.24 15.95 -27.26
N ALA A 14 -3.79 16.59 -28.34
CA ALA A 14 -4.55 17.63 -29.01
C ALA A 14 -4.28 17.66 -30.52
N ASP A 15 -5.36 17.82 -31.29
CA ASP A 15 -5.32 17.98 -32.75
C ASP A 15 -4.47 16.90 -33.46
N GLY A 16 -4.62 15.64 -33.04
CA GLY A 16 -3.93 14.50 -33.66
C GLY A 16 -2.44 14.35 -33.28
N ALA A 17 -1.99 15.01 -32.21
CA ALA A 17 -0.60 14.94 -31.76
C ALA A 17 -0.52 14.73 -30.25
N VAL A 18 0.62 14.17 -29.80
CA VAL A 18 1.00 14.15 -28.39
C VAL A 18 1.60 15.50 -28.05
N LEU A 19 1.05 16.16 -27.05
CA LEU A 19 1.61 17.37 -26.47
C LEU A 19 2.39 17.00 -25.22
N ALA A 20 3.59 17.54 -25.06
CA ALA A 20 4.38 17.35 -23.85
C ALA A 20 5.26 18.56 -23.55
N ILE A 21 5.52 18.83 -22.26
CA ILE A 21 6.50 19.85 -21.86
C ILE A 21 7.92 19.34 -22.12
N ASP A 22 8.76 20.13 -22.79
CA ASP A 22 10.18 19.81 -22.98
C ASP A 22 10.97 20.08 -21.69
N GLN A 23 11.16 19.03 -20.89
CA GLN A 23 11.85 19.16 -19.61
C GLN A 23 13.35 19.47 -19.73
N ARG A 24 13.94 19.37 -20.94
CA ARG A 24 15.37 19.64 -21.15
C ARG A 24 15.71 21.12 -21.09
N VAL A 25 14.76 21.99 -21.40
CA VAL A 25 14.97 23.46 -21.45
C VAL A 25 14.52 24.18 -20.17
N LEU A 26 13.82 23.48 -19.28
CA LEU A 26 13.55 23.96 -17.93
C LEU A 26 14.87 24.07 -17.12
N PRO A 27 15.01 25.12 -16.28
CA PRO A 27 13.97 26.09 -15.86
C PRO A 27 13.87 27.35 -16.73
N HIS A 28 14.66 27.48 -17.80
CA HIS A 28 14.81 28.74 -18.54
C HIS A 28 13.67 29.04 -19.50
N GLU A 29 13.06 28.00 -20.08
CA GLU A 29 11.99 28.12 -21.07
C GLU A 29 10.92 27.07 -20.82
N LEU A 30 9.65 27.48 -20.74
CA LEU A 30 8.51 26.58 -20.82
C LEU A 30 8.15 26.35 -22.29
N ARG A 31 8.67 25.26 -22.87
CA ARG A 31 8.42 24.88 -24.26
C ARG A 31 7.53 23.65 -24.35
N TRP A 32 6.49 23.72 -25.18
CA TRP A 32 5.64 22.59 -25.52
C TRP A 32 6.11 21.93 -26.82
N LEU A 33 6.30 20.63 -26.77
CA LEU A 33 6.52 19.77 -27.93
C LEU A 33 5.16 19.35 -28.50
N ARG A 34 5.09 19.32 -29.83
CA ARG A 34 4.00 18.71 -30.58
C ARG A 34 4.57 17.55 -31.37
N LEU A 35 4.33 16.33 -30.87
CA LEU A 35 4.90 15.10 -31.40
C LEU A 35 3.85 14.42 -32.28
N THR A 36 4.15 14.28 -33.57
CA THR A 36 3.19 13.81 -34.57
C THR A 36 3.49 12.41 -35.09
N THR A 37 4.69 11.91 -34.80
CA THR A 37 5.15 10.59 -35.21
C THR A 37 5.67 9.79 -34.02
N VAL A 38 5.78 8.47 -34.21
CA VAL A 38 6.40 7.59 -33.22
C VAL A 38 7.88 7.92 -33.05
N ASP A 39 8.58 8.30 -34.12
CA ASP A 39 9.98 8.72 -34.08
C ASP A 39 10.17 9.97 -33.20
N ASP A 40 9.29 10.97 -33.32
CA ASP A 40 9.31 12.17 -32.46
C ASP A 40 9.18 11.79 -30.97
N LEU A 41 8.27 10.86 -30.66
CA LEU A 41 8.03 10.42 -29.29
C LEU A 41 9.20 9.61 -28.73
N VAL A 42 9.77 8.70 -29.52
CA VAL A 42 10.94 7.91 -29.11
C VAL A 42 12.13 8.82 -28.83
N ASP A 43 12.41 9.81 -29.68
CA ASP A 43 13.46 10.81 -29.43
C ASP A 43 13.20 11.61 -28.15
N ALA A 44 11.96 12.09 -27.95
CA ALA A 44 11.59 12.83 -26.76
C ALA A 44 11.78 12.02 -25.47
N ILE A 45 11.51 10.71 -25.51
CA ILE A 45 11.73 9.80 -24.37
C ILE A 45 13.23 9.55 -24.15
N GLN A 46 13.99 9.28 -25.21
CA GLN A 46 15.43 8.95 -25.13
C GLN A 46 16.28 10.13 -24.68
N THR A 47 15.97 11.33 -25.18
CA THR A 47 16.67 12.57 -24.82
C THR A 47 16.20 13.18 -23.50
N LEU A 48 15.29 12.51 -22.80
CA LEU A 48 14.72 12.94 -21.51
C LEU A 48 13.89 14.23 -21.59
N ALA A 49 13.35 14.58 -22.76
CA ALA A 49 12.32 15.61 -22.87
C ALA A 49 11.05 15.19 -22.11
N ILE A 50 10.69 13.91 -22.19
CA ILE A 50 9.64 13.28 -21.38
C ILE A 50 10.29 12.26 -20.45
N ARG A 51 9.99 12.36 -19.16
CA ARG A 51 10.60 11.55 -18.11
C ARG A 51 9.74 11.56 -16.84
N GLY A 52 10.07 10.66 -15.92
CA GLY A 52 9.24 10.34 -14.77
C GLY A 52 8.35 9.14 -15.07
N ALA A 53 8.29 8.19 -14.15
CA ALA A 53 7.76 6.87 -14.43
C ALA A 53 6.28 6.91 -14.85
N PRO A 54 5.36 7.62 -14.15
CA PRO A 54 3.97 7.70 -14.60
C PRO A 54 3.79 8.50 -15.90
N ALA A 55 4.54 9.60 -16.09
CA ALA A 55 4.52 10.38 -17.33
C ALA A 55 4.86 9.52 -18.56
N LEU A 56 5.89 8.69 -18.44
CA LEU A 56 6.34 7.78 -19.49
C LEU A 56 5.27 6.73 -19.84
N GLY A 57 4.55 6.20 -18.85
CA GLY A 57 3.48 5.23 -19.10
C GLY A 57 2.34 5.82 -19.95
N VAL A 58 1.89 7.02 -19.60
CA VAL A 58 0.82 7.70 -20.35
C VAL A 58 1.30 8.22 -21.71
N ALA A 59 2.53 8.72 -21.79
CA ALA A 59 3.15 9.07 -23.07
C ALA A 59 3.24 7.85 -24.00
N GLY A 60 3.60 6.68 -23.47
CA GLY A 60 3.60 5.40 -24.20
C GLY A 60 2.23 5.04 -24.75
N ALA A 61 1.17 5.17 -23.94
CA ALA A 61 -0.21 4.92 -24.38
C ALA A 61 -0.67 5.87 -25.50
N PHE A 62 -0.35 7.16 -25.39
CA PHE A 62 -0.60 8.10 -26.49
C PHE A 62 0.25 7.80 -27.73
N GLY A 63 1.45 7.25 -27.56
CA GLY A 63 2.27 6.74 -28.66
C GLY A 63 1.62 5.58 -29.42
N VAL A 64 0.95 4.66 -28.70
CA VAL A 64 0.15 3.61 -29.36
C VAL A 64 -1.01 4.22 -30.14
N ALA A 65 -1.65 5.27 -29.63
CA ALA A 65 -2.67 6.01 -30.38
C ALA A 65 -2.09 6.66 -31.66
N LEU A 66 -0.92 7.30 -31.59
CA LEU A 66 -0.21 7.81 -32.79
C LEU A 66 0.01 6.70 -33.83
N ALA A 67 0.53 5.55 -33.40
CA ALA A 67 0.77 4.40 -34.27
C ALA A 67 -0.52 3.87 -34.90
N ALA A 68 -1.60 3.76 -34.11
CA ALA A 68 -2.90 3.29 -34.59
C ALA A 68 -3.53 4.23 -35.61
N TYR A 69 -3.44 5.55 -35.42
CA TYR A 69 -3.91 6.53 -36.41
C TYR A 69 -3.03 6.57 -37.67
N ALA A 70 -1.72 6.33 -37.54
CA ALA A 70 -0.80 6.27 -38.69
C ALA A 70 -1.00 5.01 -39.56
N HIS A 71 -1.50 3.92 -38.96
CA HIS A 71 -1.62 2.61 -39.59
C HIS A 71 -3.04 2.04 -39.48
N VAL A 72 -4.06 2.85 -39.77
CA VAL A 72 -5.47 2.43 -39.73
C VAL A 72 -5.70 1.20 -40.62
N GLY A 73 -6.17 0.11 -40.01
CA GLY A 73 -6.43 -1.16 -40.69
C GLY A 73 -5.20 -2.06 -40.88
N ASP A 74 -4.06 -1.70 -40.31
CA ASP A 74 -2.81 -2.47 -40.32
C ASP A 74 -2.25 -2.62 -38.90
N ASP A 75 -2.92 -3.48 -38.12
CA ASP A 75 -2.58 -3.72 -36.72
C ASP A 75 -1.16 -4.27 -36.55
N GLU A 76 -0.64 -5.03 -37.51
CA GLU A 76 0.73 -5.55 -37.46
C GLU A 76 1.77 -4.42 -37.43
N LYS A 77 1.60 -3.39 -38.26
CA LYS A 77 2.47 -2.20 -38.21
C LYS A 77 2.30 -1.41 -36.92
N ALA A 78 1.05 -1.20 -36.46
CA ALA A 78 0.80 -0.50 -35.22
C ALA A 78 1.43 -1.22 -34.00
N ILE A 79 1.39 -2.57 -33.99
CA ILE A 79 2.04 -3.40 -32.98
C ILE A 79 3.56 -3.25 -33.02
N SER A 80 4.17 -3.26 -34.22
CA SER A 80 5.61 -3.07 -34.39
C SER A 80 6.06 -1.72 -33.82
N GLU A 81 5.35 -0.63 -34.15
CA GLU A 81 5.62 0.71 -33.63
C GLU A 81 5.43 0.78 -32.10
N ALA A 82 4.39 0.16 -31.56
CA ALA A 82 4.19 0.07 -30.12
C ALA A 82 5.37 -0.62 -29.40
N GLN A 83 5.92 -1.69 -29.99
CA GLN A 83 7.12 -2.36 -29.46
C GLN A 83 8.37 -1.47 -29.51
N ARG A 84 8.52 -0.64 -30.56
CA ARG A 84 9.59 0.38 -30.62
C ARG A 84 9.45 1.40 -29.49
N ILE A 85 8.24 1.86 -29.20
CA ILE A 85 7.97 2.78 -28.08
C ILE A 85 8.33 2.12 -26.75
N ALA A 86 7.85 0.90 -26.50
CA ALA A 86 8.12 0.18 -25.24
C ALA A 86 9.61 -0.05 -24.97
N SER A 87 10.41 -0.19 -26.03
CA SER A 87 11.86 -0.42 -25.95
C SER A 87 12.70 0.85 -25.98
N ALA A 88 12.09 2.04 -26.11
CA ALA A 88 12.81 3.31 -26.22
C ALA A 88 13.77 3.55 -25.04
N ARG A 89 13.37 3.12 -23.83
CA ARG A 89 14.20 3.10 -22.62
C ARG A 89 13.93 1.82 -21.81
N PRO A 90 14.75 0.76 -21.95
CA PRO A 90 14.47 -0.56 -21.37
C PRO A 90 14.28 -0.60 -19.84
N THR A 91 14.85 0.37 -19.10
CA THR A 91 14.70 0.48 -17.65
C THR A 91 13.39 1.13 -17.21
N ALA A 92 12.65 1.76 -18.12
CA ALA A 92 11.38 2.45 -17.82
C ALA A 92 10.19 1.46 -17.88
N VAL A 93 10.01 0.66 -16.83
CA VAL A 93 8.95 -0.37 -16.77
C VAL A 93 7.53 0.19 -16.98
N ASN A 94 7.26 1.42 -16.52
CA ASN A 94 5.98 2.08 -16.71
C ASN A 94 5.68 2.39 -18.20
N LEU A 95 6.70 2.67 -19.01
CA LEU A 95 6.55 2.89 -20.45
C LEU A 95 6.00 1.63 -21.12
N ALA A 96 6.65 0.49 -20.88
CA ALA A 96 6.21 -0.80 -21.40
C ALA A 96 4.83 -1.21 -20.86
N TRP A 97 4.54 -0.93 -19.58
CA TRP A 97 3.21 -1.15 -19.01
C TRP A 97 2.13 -0.34 -19.73
N GLY A 98 2.36 0.96 -19.94
CA GLY A 98 1.38 1.83 -20.59
C GLY A 98 1.14 1.47 -22.04
N VAL A 99 2.20 1.11 -22.77
CA VAL A 99 2.10 0.56 -24.12
C VAL A 99 1.26 -0.72 -24.13
N ARG A 100 1.57 -1.70 -23.28
CA ARG A 100 0.81 -2.97 -23.23
C ARG A 100 -0.68 -2.76 -22.95
N ARG A 101 -1.01 -1.86 -22.03
CA ARG A 101 -2.40 -1.53 -21.68
C ARG A 101 -3.15 -0.91 -22.86
N ALA A 102 -2.54 0.04 -23.56
CA ALA A 102 -3.13 0.65 -24.74
C ALA A 102 -3.22 -0.32 -25.94
N MET A 103 -2.22 -1.19 -26.12
CA MET A 103 -2.24 -2.21 -27.17
C MET A 103 -3.38 -3.22 -27.00
N ALA A 104 -3.80 -3.52 -25.76
CA ALA A 104 -4.89 -4.46 -25.51
C ALA A 104 -6.23 -4.03 -26.11
N VAL A 105 -6.41 -2.73 -26.38
CA VAL A 105 -7.62 -2.18 -27.01
C VAL A 105 -7.44 -1.85 -28.50
N LEU A 106 -6.26 -2.09 -29.07
CA LEU A 106 -5.95 -1.81 -30.47
C LEU A 106 -6.96 -2.41 -31.48
N PRO A 107 -7.45 -3.66 -31.32
CA PRO A 107 -8.43 -4.24 -32.25
C PRO A 107 -9.77 -3.48 -32.32
N SER A 108 -10.04 -2.60 -31.35
CA SER A 108 -11.22 -1.74 -31.33
C SER A 108 -11.03 -0.43 -32.10
N GLY A 109 -9.86 -0.23 -32.72
CA GLY A 109 -9.55 0.94 -33.54
C GLY A 109 -8.89 2.09 -32.79
N PRO A 110 -8.36 3.08 -33.52
CA PRO A 110 -7.52 4.16 -32.96
C PRO A 110 -8.26 5.05 -31.96
N ASP A 111 -9.55 5.30 -32.15
CA ASP A 111 -10.35 6.10 -31.19
C ASP A 111 -10.49 5.41 -29.84
N ALA A 112 -10.58 4.06 -29.81
CA ALA A 112 -10.63 3.29 -28.58
C ALA A 112 -9.27 3.32 -27.84
N VAL A 113 -8.17 3.24 -28.59
CA VAL A 113 -6.81 3.39 -28.03
C VAL A 113 -6.61 4.79 -27.44
N LEU A 114 -7.06 5.83 -28.13
CA LEU A 114 -6.98 7.20 -27.63
C LEU A 114 -7.84 7.40 -26.37
N ALA A 115 -9.04 6.83 -26.35
CA ALA A 115 -9.90 6.84 -25.16
C ALA A 115 -9.23 6.15 -23.97
N GLU A 116 -8.54 5.03 -24.21
CA GLU A 116 -7.77 4.33 -23.18
C GLU A 116 -6.59 5.15 -22.65
N ALA A 117 -5.83 5.79 -23.54
CA ALA A 117 -4.72 6.66 -23.13
C ALA A 117 -5.22 7.85 -22.28
N ARG A 118 -6.36 8.45 -22.65
CA ARG A 118 -7.02 9.50 -21.85
C ARG A 118 -7.54 8.98 -20.51
N ARG A 119 -8.04 7.74 -20.47
CA ARG A 119 -8.45 7.09 -19.23
C ARG A 119 -7.26 6.89 -18.29
N MET A 120 -6.12 6.43 -18.81
CA MET A 120 -4.89 6.29 -18.03
C MET A 120 -4.38 7.63 -17.48
N LEU A 121 -4.46 8.69 -18.29
CA LEU A 121 -4.15 10.06 -17.85
C LEU A 121 -5.03 10.47 -16.65
N ALA A 122 -6.33 10.25 -16.74
CA ALA A 122 -7.27 10.60 -15.67
C ALA A 122 -7.06 9.74 -14.40
N GLU A 123 -6.81 8.44 -14.56
CA GLU A 123 -6.52 7.52 -13.46
C GLU A 123 -5.24 7.91 -12.71
N ASP A 124 -4.15 8.25 -13.42
CA ASP A 124 -2.91 8.74 -12.80
C ASP A 124 -3.16 10.03 -12.02
N GLY A 125 -3.87 11.00 -12.62
CA GLY A 125 -4.22 12.25 -11.93
C GLY A 125 -5.05 12.05 -10.66
N GLU A 126 -5.98 11.09 -10.65
CA GLU A 126 -6.78 10.74 -9.47
C GLU A 126 -5.94 10.01 -8.41
N ALA A 127 -5.08 9.07 -8.81
CA ALA A 127 -4.19 8.37 -7.89
C ALA A 127 -3.21 9.34 -7.20
N ASN A 128 -2.64 10.28 -7.95
CA ASN A 128 -1.75 11.32 -7.43
C ASN A 128 -2.48 12.24 -6.44
N ARG A 129 -3.71 12.69 -6.76
CA ARG A 129 -4.51 13.51 -5.83
C ARG A 129 -4.82 12.77 -4.52
N ARG A 130 -5.24 11.51 -4.59
CA ARG A 130 -5.55 10.71 -3.38
C ARG A 130 -4.31 10.42 -2.55
N SER A 131 -3.21 9.98 -3.17
CA SER A 131 -1.95 9.72 -2.45
C SER A 131 -1.38 11.00 -1.80
N ALA A 132 -1.46 12.13 -2.49
CA ALA A 132 -1.08 13.44 -1.94
C ALA A 132 -1.92 13.81 -0.70
N ALA A 133 -3.24 13.64 -0.77
CA ALA A 133 -4.14 13.90 0.36
C ALA A 133 -3.84 13.00 1.56
N HIS A 134 -3.66 11.69 1.33
CA HIS A 134 -3.30 10.73 2.38
C HIS A 134 -1.94 11.03 3.02
N ALA A 135 -0.95 11.43 2.22
CA ALA A 135 0.36 11.79 2.71
C ALA A 135 0.30 13.07 3.55
N ALA A 136 -0.47 14.06 3.11
CA ALA A 136 -0.69 15.30 3.86
C ALA A 136 -1.42 15.04 5.20
N ASP A 137 -2.39 14.12 5.23
CA ASP A 137 -3.07 13.69 6.45
C ASP A 137 -2.11 12.99 7.42
N LEU A 138 -1.29 12.05 6.91
CA LEU A 138 -0.30 11.34 7.72
C LEU A 138 0.72 12.31 8.30
N VAL A 139 1.33 13.15 7.47
CA VAL A 139 2.35 14.12 7.89
C VAL A 139 1.78 15.11 8.90
N THR A 140 0.52 15.54 8.73
CA THR A 140 -0.18 16.37 9.71
C THR A 140 -0.28 15.69 11.09
N ARG A 141 -0.54 14.39 11.14
CA ARG A 141 -0.59 13.61 12.39
C ARG A 141 0.79 13.42 13.00
N LEU A 142 1.80 13.12 12.18
CA LEU A 142 3.17 12.87 12.65
C LEU A 142 3.86 14.14 13.13
N CYS A 143 3.54 15.30 12.54
CA CYS A 143 4.17 16.58 12.84
C CYS A 143 3.11 17.70 13.07
N PRO A 144 2.38 17.69 14.20
CA PRO A 144 1.19 18.54 14.38
C PRO A 144 1.48 20.00 14.74
N ASP A 145 2.64 20.31 15.32
CA ASP A 145 2.81 21.52 16.15
C ASP A 145 2.92 22.83 15.37
N ARG A 146 3.41 22.80 14.12
CA ARG A 146 3.67 24.01 13.31
C ARG A 146 3.75 23.72 11.81
N PRO A 147 3.75 24.76 10.96
CA PRO A 147 4.15 24.62 9.57
C PRO A 147 5.56 24.02 9.46
N LEU A 148 5.72 23.12 8.49
CA LEU A 148 6.83 22.19 8.36
C LEU A 148 7.89 22.72 7.40
N ARG A 149 9.14 22.41 7.69
CA ARG A 149 10.25 22.53 6.76
C ARG A 149 10.46 21.17 6.13
N VAL A 150 10.02 21.02 4.88
CA VAL A 150 10.03 19.73 4.18
C VAL A 150 11.30 19.63 3.36
N LEU A 151 12.01 18.50 3.43
CA LEU A 151 13.08 18.19 2.49
C LEU A 151 12.56 17.25 1.39
N THR A 152 12.90 17.52 0.14
CA THR A 152 12.58 16.63 -0.98
C THR A 152 13.77 16.43 -1.91
N HIS A 153 13.71 15.35 -2.70
CA HIS A 153 14.79 14.87 -3.55
C HIS A 153 14.24 14.41 -4.91
N CYS A 154 15.01 14.61 -5.98
CA CYS A 154 14.58 14.42 -7.37
C CYS A 154 13.43 15.37 -7.76
N ASN A 155 12.65 15.01 -8.78
CA ASN A 155 11.41 15.67 -9.13
C ASN A 155 10.26 14.67 -9.10
N THR A 156 9.24 14.99 -8.31
CA THR A 156 8.05 14.15 -8.07
C THR A 156 6.75 14.93 -8.24
N GLY A 157 6.83 16.07 -8.92
CA GLY A 157 5.69 16.90 -9.29
C GLY A 157 4.95 16.42 -10.53
N ARG A 158 4.10 17.29 -11.06
CA ARG A 158 3.33 17.01 -12.27
C ARG A 158 4.26 16.73 -13.45
N LEU A 159 5.49 17.27 -13.48
CA LEU A 159 6.43 16.99 -14.56
C LEU A 159 6.94 15.54 -14.56
N ALA A 160 6.97 14.88 -13.40
CA ALA A 160 7.36 13.48 -13.29
C ALA A 160 6.17 12.51 -13.43
N THR A 161 4.95 13.01 -13.24
CA THR A 161 3.70 12.27 -13.42
C THR A 161 2.94 12.82 -14.62
N THR A 162 1.62 12.63 -14.67
CA THR A 162 0.79 13.33 -15.65
C THR A 162 0.14 14.59 -15.14
N ALA A 163 -0.17 14.64 -13.85
CA ALA A 163 -0.81 15.74 -13.14
C ALA A 163 -0.49 15.65 -11.65
N VAL A 164 -0.52 16.80 -10.96
CA VAL A 164 -0.36 16.97 -9.49
C VAL A 164 1.01 16.57 -8.94
N GLY A 165 1.45 15.33 -9.18
CA GLY A 165 2.66 14.74 -8.60
C GLY A 165 2.37 13.86 -7.39
N THR A 166 3.41 13.17 -6.91
CA THR A 166 3.34 12.30 -5.73
C THR A 166 3.81 13.05 -4.49
N ALA A 167 5.10 12.99 -4.14
CA ALA A 167 5.64 13.66 -2.96
C ALA A 167 5.56 15.18 -3.09
N LEU A 168 5.87 15.75 -4.25
CA LEU A 168 5.66 17.18 -4.47
C LEU A 168 4.17 17.55 -4.49
N GLY A 169 3.31 16.67 -5.00
CA GLY A 169 1.86 16.83 -4.91
C GLY A 169 1.37 16.92 -3.46
N ALA A 170 1.90 16.07 -2.58
CA ALA A 170 1.63 16.10 -1.15
C ALA A 170 2.16 17.38 -0.48
N VAL A 171 3.31 17.90 -0.92
CA VAL A 171 3.85 19.20 -0.47
C VAL A 171 2.95 20.36 -0.89
N ILE A 172 2.45 20.35 -2.13
CA ILE A 172 1.48 21.34 -2.63
C ILE A 172 0.20 21.30 -1.81
N GLU A 173 -0.33 20.10 -1.53
CA GLU A 173 -1.51 19.90 -0.69
C GLU A 173 -1.27 20.41 0.75
N LEU A 174 -0.13 20.08 1.37
CA LEU A 174 0.25 20.59 2.69
C LEU A 174 0.36 22.12 2.70
N HIS A 175 0.90 22.73 1.64
CA HIS A 175 0.99 24.18 1.51
C HIS A 175 -0.40 24.82 1.41
N ALA A 176 -1.31 24.23 0.61
CA ALA A 176 -2.70 24.68 0.53
C ALA A 176 -3.42 24.63 1.89
N ARG A 177 -3.01 23.70 2.78
CA ARG A 177 -3.48 23.59 4.16
C ARG A 177 -2.76 24.52 5.15
N GLY A 178 -1.84 25.38 4.69
CA GLY A 178 -1.03 26.25 5.55
C GLY A 178 -0.02 25.51 6.42
N ARG A 179 0.39 24.29 6.01
CA ARG A 179 1.26 23.39 6.78
C ARG A 179 2.70 23.33 6.30
N VAL A 180 3.08 24.09 5.27
CA VAL A 180 4.46 24.21 4.80
C VAL A 180 4.99 25.59 5.15
N ALA A 181 6.08 25.63 5.91
CA ALA A 181 6.84 26.86 6.16
C ALA A 181 7.82 27.14 5.01
N GLU A 182 8.52 26.09 4.57
CA GLU A 182 9.50 26.13 3.48
C GLU A 182 9.77 24.72 2.96
N VAL A 183 10.18 24.61 1.70
CA VAL A 183 10.71 23.38 1.10
C VAL A 183 12.21 23.53 0.85
N LEU A 184 13.02 22.64 1.42
CA LEU A 184 14.42 22.48 1.08
C LEU A 184 14.54 21.44 -0.04
N VAL A 185 15.07 21.84 -1.18
CA VAL A 185 15.16 21.02 -2.39
C VAL A 185 16.61 20.63 -2.60
N ASP A 186 16.89 19.35 -2.63
CA ASP A 186 18.20 18.85 -3.06
C ASP A 186 18.37 19.05 -4.56
N GLU A 187 19.52 19.56 -5.01
CA GLU A 187 19.77 19.80 -6.43
C GLU A 187 19.61 18.53 -7.28
N THR A 188 19.91 17.36 -6.69
CA THR A 188 19.81 16.03 -7.27
C THR A 188 20.78 15.84 -8.44
N ARG A 189 22.07 15.73 -8.16
CA ARG A 189 23.05 15.36 -9.19
C ARG A 189 22.85 13.91 -9.65
N PRO A 190 23.27 13.57 -10.88
CA PRO A 190 23.91 14.46 -11.86
C PRO A 190 22.95 15.29 -12.72
N LEU A 191 21.68 14.89 -12.86
CA LEU A 191 20.76 15.51 -13.84
C LEU A 191 20.12 16.83 -13.36
N LEU A 192 20.34 17.19 -12.11
CA LEU A 192 19.87 18.44 -11.49
C LEU A 192 18.35 18.55 -11.47
N GLN A 193 17.66 17.44 -11.17
CA GLN A 193 16.20 17.39 -11.16
C GLN A 193 15.58 18.39 -10.20
N GLY A 194 16.05 18.41 -8.95
CA GLY A 194 15.50 19.30 -7.95
C GLY A 194 15.77 20.76 -8.31
N ALA A 195 17.00 21.06 -8.74
CA ALA A 195 17.41 22.41 -9.11
C ALA A 195 16.68 22.96 -10.35
N ARG A 196 16.33 22.12 -11.32
CA ARG A 196 15.76 22.55 -12.61
C ARG A 196 14.25 22.40 -12.71
N LEU A 197 13.69 21.36 -12.11
CA LEU A 197 12.29 20.99 -12.29
C LEU A 197 11.48 21.25 -11.02
N THR A 198 11.96 20.78 -9.87
CA THR A 198 11.22 20.90 -8.61
C THR A 198 11.14 22.34 -8.11
N THR A 199 12.25 23.07 -8.13
CA THR A 199 12.25 24.51 -7.82
C THR A 199 11.37 25.30 -8.78
N TRP A 200 11.33 24.90 -10.06
CA TRP A 200 10.46 25.54 -11.06
C TRP A 200 8.98 25.31 -10.74
N GLU A 201 8.57 24.07 -10.44
CA GLU A 201 7.19 23.74 -10.06
C GLU A 201 6.79 24.41 -8.73
N LEU A 202 7.70 24.47 -7.74
CA LEU A 202 7.46 25.16 -6.47
C LEU A 202 7.32 26.68 -6.65
N ALA A 203 8.14 27.29 -7.51
CA ALA A 203 8.06 28.70 -7.83
C ALA A 203 6.73 29.04 -8.52
N GLU A 204 6.30 28.22 -9.47
CA GLU A 204 5.00 28.36 -10.13
C GLU A 204 3.84 28.24 -9.12
N ALA A 205 3.93 27.31 -8.18
CA ALA A 205 2.93 27.13 -7.12
C ALA A 205 3.00 28.19 -6.00
N GLY A 206 3.96 29.11 -6.05
CA GLY A 206 4.15 30.15 -5.03
C GLY A 206 4.59 29.62 -3.67
N ILE A 207 5.22 28.44 -3.62
CA ILE A 207 5.64 27.79 -2.38
C ILE A 207 7.06 28.28 -1.99
N PRO A 208 7.26 28.79 -0.76
CA PRO A 208 8.59 29.18 -0.29
C PRO A 208 9.57 28.01 -0.34
N HIS A 209 10.72 28.19 -0.99
CA HIS A 209 11.70 27.12 -1.13
C HIS A 209 13.14 27.65 -1.23
N ARG A 210 14.08 26.77 -0.88
CA ARG A 210 15.52 26.98 -1.07
C ARG A 210 16.15 25.74 -1.71
N LEU A 211 17.16 25.98 -2.54
CA LEU A 211 17.98 24.93 -3.14
C LEU A 211 19.17 24.62 -2.23
N THR A 212 19.51 23.35 -2.09
CA THR A 212 20.73 22.88 -1.43
C THR A 212 21.47 21.87 -2.30
N ILE A 213 22.78 21.75 -2.10
CA ILE A 213 23.55 20.63 -2.63
C ILE A 213 23.20 19.35 -1.85
N ASP A 214 23.26 18.20 -2.52
CA ASP A 214 22.85 16.90 -1.95
C ASP A 214 23.62 16.57 -0.65
N SER A 215 24.92 16.89 -0.60
CA SER A 215 25.78 16.59 0.56
C SER A 215 25.49 17.45 1.80
N ALA A 216 24.76 18.55 1.65
CA ALA A 216 24.37 19.42 2.77
C ALA A 216 23.04 19.01 3.42
N ALA A 217 22.28 18.09 2.84
CA ALA A 217 21.00 17.64 3.36
C ALA A 217 21.10 17.07 4.78
N ALA A 218 22.10 16.21 5.05
CA ALA A 218 22.33 15.66 6.39
C ALA A 218 22.69 16.75 7.41
N TRP A 219 23.43 17.79 7.00
CA TRP A 219 23.72 18.94 7.85
C TRP A 219 22.48 19.79 8.12
N ALA A 220 21.61 19.97 7.13
CA ALA A 220 20.33 20.63 7.30
C ALA A 220 19.45 19.89 8.32
N MET A 221 19.42 18.55 8.27
CA MET A 221 18.75 17.72 9.29
C MET A 221 19.39 17.91 10.68
N ALA A 222 20.72 17.83 10.78
CA ALA A 222 21.45 17.97 12.05
C ALA A 222 21.30 19.34 12.71
N THR A 223 21.15 20.40 11.92
CA THR A 223 20.91 21.77 12.39
C THR A 223 19.43 22.10 12.55
N GLY A 224 18.57 21.09 12.46
CA GLY A 224 17.15 21.20 12.68
C GLY A 224 16.49 22.14 11.68
N GLN A 225 16.87 22.10 10.40
CA GLN A 225 16.25 22.81 9.28
C GLN A 225 15.20 21.96 8.55
N VAL A 226 15.03 20.69 8.94
CA VAL A 226 14.13 19.73 8.30
C VAL A 226 13.26 19.10 9.37
N ASP A 227 11.95 19.05 9.12
CA ASP A 227 10.95 18.45 10.01
C ASP A 227 10.44 17.11 9.48
N CYS A 228 10.40 16.94 8.16
CA CYS A 228 10.13 15.66 7.52
C CYS A 228 10.80 15.62 6.14
N VAL A 229 11.07 14.40 5.67
CA VAL A 229 11.54 14.13 4.31
C VAL A 229 10.39 13.50 3.52
N MET A 230 10.14 14.02 2.32
CA MET A 230 9.12 13.49 1.40
C MET A 230 9.74 13.23 0.03
N VAL A 231 9.70 11.97 -0.40
CA VAL A 231 10.28 11.52 -1.68
C VAL A 231 9.31 10.62 -2.43
N GLY A 232 9.56 10.47 -3.73
CA GLY A 232 8.85 9.51 -4.58
C GLY A 232 9.48 8.12 -4.51
N ALA A 233 9.06 7.26 -5.44
CA ALA A 233 9.70 5.98 -5.70
C ALA A 233 9.63 5.65 -7.20
N ASP A 234 10.60 4.89 -7.68
CA ASP A 234 10.58 4.26 -9.00
C ASP A 234 10.11 2.80 -8.90
N ARG A 235 10.35 2.14 -7.76
CA ARG A 235 9.88 0.78 -7.47
C ARG A 235 9.82 0.52 -5.97
N ILE A 236 8.79 -0.20 -5.52
CA ILE A 236 8.67 -0.66 -4.12
C ILE A 236 8.46 -2.18 -4.11
N THR A 237 9.40 -2.92 -3.54
CA THR A 237 9.37 -4.40 -3.52
C THR A 237 8.39 -4.96 -2.49
N ALA A 238 8.15 -6.27 -2.53
CA ALA A 238 7.22 -6.94 -1.63
C ALA A 238 7.57 -6.76 -0.13
N ASP A 239 8.86 -6.77 0.21
CA ASP A 239 9.36 -6.50 1.57
C ASP A 239 9.29 -5.03 2.00
N GLY A 240 8.92 -4.12 1.08
CA GLY A 240 8.84 -2.68 1.33
C GLY A 240 10.14 -1.91 1.05
N SER A 241 11.18 -2.53 0.49
CA SER A 241 12.35 -1.79 0.02
C SER A 241 11.99 -0.84 -1.11
N VAL A 242 12.54 0.37 -1.08
CA VAL A 242 12.21 1.44 -2.02
C VAL A 242 13.41 1.77 -2.89
N ALA A 243 13.31 1.52 -4.20
CA ALA A 243 14.23 2.09 -5.16
C ALA A 243 13.75 3.47 -5.61
N ASN A 244 14.65 4.46 -5.51
CA ASN A 244 14.40 5.83 -5.93
C ASN A 244 15.71 6.48 -6.38
N LYS A 245 15.65 7.73 -6.84
CA LYS A 245 16.81 8.49 -7.31
C LYS A 245 18.01 8.41 -6.35
N ILE A 246 19.20 8.20 -6.92
CA ILE A 246 20.47 8.17 -6.17
C ILE A 246 20.58 9.38 -5.24
N GLY A 247 20.87 9.13 -3.97
CA GLY A 247 20.79 10.11 -2.87
C GLY A 247 19.69 9.78 -1.87
N THR A 248 18.62 9.10 -2.29
CA THR A 248 17.47 8.77 -1.42
C THR A 248 17.88 7.92 -0.22
N TYR A 249 18.70 6.88 -0.42
CA TYR A 249 19.22 6.05 0.66
C TYR A 249 20.02 6.87 1.69
N ALA A 250 20.89 7.76 1.22
CA ALA A 250 21.68 8.61 2.10
C ALA A 250 20.80 9.55 2.95
N LEU A 251 19.73 10.09 2.36
CA LEU A 251 18.74 10.88 3.08
C LEU A 251 17.99 10.06 4.12
N ALA A 252 17.59 8.83 3.79
CA ALA A 252 16.90 7.95 4.73
C ALA A 252 17.77 7.58 5.94
N VAL A 253 19.06 7.30 5.71
CA VAL A 253 20.05 7.07 6.78
C VAL A 253 20.18 8.30 7.68
N ALA A 254 20.31 9.51 7.09
CA ALA A 254 20.41 10.75 7.86
C ALA A 254 19.12 11.05 8.64
N ALA A 255 17.95 10.91 8.00
CA ALA A 255 16.66 11.13 8.63
C ALA A 255 16.45 10.20 9.82
N HIS A 256 16.73 8.90 9.65
CA HIS A 256 16.68 7.92 10.72
C HIS A 256 17.61 8.28 11.89
N ARG A 257 18.86 8.68 11.60
CA ARG A 257 19.84 9.09 12.63
C ARG A 257 19.37 10.27 13.47
N HIS A 258 18.57 11.16 12.87
CA HIS A 258 18.06 12.39 13.49
C HIS A 258 16.60 12.27 13.98
N GLY A 259 15.96 11.09 13.85
CA GLY A 259 14.57 10.89 14.26
C GLY A 259 13.56 11.68 13.42
N ILE A 260 13.90 11.99 12.16
CA ILE A 260 13.06 12.74 11.24
C ILE A 260 12.21 11.75 10.42
N PRO A 261 10.88 11.92 10.34
CA PRO A 261 10.02 11.08 9.50
C PRO A 261 10.45 11.10 8.03
N PHE A 262 10.61 9.91 7.47
CA PHE A 262 10.96 9.68 6.07
C PHE A 262 9.76 9.05 5.34
N ILE A 263 9.07 9.84 4.53
CA ILE A 263 7.80 9.47 3.90
C ILE A 263 8.01 9.28 2.41
N VAL A 264 7.62 8.11 1.91
CA VAL A 264 7.62 7.77 0.49
C VAL A 264 6.19 7.89 -0.02
N VAL A 265 5.98 8.69 -1.06
CA VAL A 265 4.67 8.86 -1.71
C VAL A 265 4.78 8.35 -3.15
N ALA A 266 4.05 7.29 -3.45
CA ALA A 266 4.05 6.66 -4.77
C ALA A 266 2.72 5.95 -5.03
N PRO A 267 2.23 5.90 -6.27
CA PRO A 267 1.00 5.18 -6.58
C PRO A 267 1.16 3.66 -6.40
N GLU A 268 0.05 2.95 -6.25
CA GLU A 268 0.01 1.49 -6.13
C GLU A 268 0.68 0.80 -7.32
N SER A 269 0.61 1.41 -8.50
CA SER A 269 1.27 0.94 -9.72
C SER A 269 2.80 0.91 -9.66
N THR A 270 3.41 1.59 -8.68
CA THR A 270 4.86 1.56 -8.42
C THR A 270 5.26 0.37 -7.53
N ARG A 271 4.31 -0.37 -6.96
CA ARG A 271 4.58 -1.57 -6.17
C ARG A 271 4.83 -2.77 -7.07
N ASP A 272 5.97 -3.41 -6.86
CA ASP A 272 6.43 -4.62 -7.54
C ASP A 272 6.40 -5.76 -6.51
N LEU A 273 5.25 -6.43 -6.43
CA LEU A 273 5.02 -7.56 -5.52
C LEU A 273 5.73 -8.85 -5.97
N ASP A 274 6.18 -8.89 -7.23
CA ASP A 274 6.87 -10.05 -7.79
C ASP A 274 8.36 -10.05 -7.43
N THR A 275 8.93 -8.88 -7.12
CA THR A 275 10.29 -8.73 -6.61
C THR A 275 10.29 -8.83 -5.08
N ALA A 276 10.93 -9.86 -4.53
CA ALA A 276 10.80 -10.18 -3.11
C ALA A 276 11.51 -9.15 -2.22
N THR A 277 12.73 -8.76 -2.60
CA THR A 277 13.56 -7.85 -1.81
C THR A 277 14.25 -6.79 -2.65
N GLY A 278 14.65 -5.69 -2.01
CA GLY A 278 15.43 -4.63 -2.67
C GLY A 278 16.76 -5.09 -3.28
N SER A 279 17.30 -6.22 -2.83
CA SER A 279 18.56 -6.77 -3.36
C SER A 279 18.46 -7.32 -4.79
N GLU A 280 17.23 -7.60 -5.26
CA GLU A 280 16.95 -8.09 -6.61
C GLU A 280 16.81 -6.95 -7.63
N ILE A 281 16.80 -5.70 -7.17
CA ILE A 281 16.67 -4.54 -8.05
C ILE A 281 17.99 -4.30 -8.79
N VAL A 282 17.95 -4.44 -10.11
CA VAL A 282 19.07 -4.07 -10.99
C VAL A 282 19.11 -2.55 -11.15
N VAL A 283 20.11 -1.91 -10.56
CA VAL A 283 20.32 -0.45 -10.63
C VAL A 283 20.95 -0.06 -11.96
N GLU A 284 20.29 0.85 -12.68
CA GLU A 284 20.79 1.45 -13.92
C GLU A 284 22.12 2.20 -13.68
N GLN A 285 23.15 1.84 -14.44
CA GLN A 285 24.40 2.59 -14.53
C GLN A 285 24.38 3.48 -15.78
N ARG A 286 24.68 4.76 -15.62
CA ARG A 286 24.60 5.76 -16.69
C ARG A 286 25.97 6.24 -17.15
N ALA A 287 25.99 6.96 -18.26
CA ALA A 287 27.22 7.49 -18.86
C ALA A 287 28.00 8.38 -17.89
N ALA A 288 29.33 8.35 -17.99
CA ALA A 288 30.23 9.14 -17.14
C ALA A 288 30.03 10.65 -17.32
N ASP A 289 29.65 11.07 -18.53
CA ASP A 289 29.47 12.48 -18.91
C ASP A 289 28.47 13.23 -18.03
N GLU A 290 27.48 12.55 -17.46
CA GLU A 290 26.55 13.18 -16.53
C GLU A 290 27.25 13.68 -15.25
N ILE A 291 28.29 12.98 -14.81
CA ILE A 291 29.08 13.36 -13.62
C ILE A 291 30.24 14.26 -14.02
N THR A 292 30.97 13.92 -15.09
CA THR A 292 32.16 14.66 -15.52
C THR A 292 31.83 15.98 -16.21
N HIS A 293 30.56 16.24 -16.53
CA HIS A 293 30.10 17.51 -17.08
C HIS A 293 28.88 18.05 -16.34
N VAL A 294 28.72 19.38 -16.38
CA VAL A 294 27.52 20.10 -15.97
C VAL A 294 27.19 21.13 -17.05
N GLY A 295 25.99 21.07 -17.62
CA GLY A 295 25.59 22.00 -18.69
C GLY A 295 26.49 21.94 -19.93
N GLY A 296 27.06 20.77 -20.23
CA GLY A 296 28.00 20.58 -21.35
C GLY A 296 29.44 21.03 -21.07
N VAL A 297 29.73 21.56 -19.89
CA VAL A 297 31.08 21.99 -19.49
C VAL A 297 31.72 20.91 -18.64
N ALA A 298 32.94 20.48 -19.01
CA ALA A 298 33.71 19.50 -18.27
C ALA A 298 34.10 20.04 -16.87
N THR A 299 33.84 19.23 -15.85
CA THR A 299 34.16 19.50 -14.44
C THR A 299 35.17 18.49 -13.86
N ALA A 300 35.54 17.47 -14.64
CA ALA A 300 36.57 16.50 -14.32
C ALA A 300 37.57 16.35 -15.49
N PRO A 301 38.78 15.82 -15.25
CA PRO A 301 39.71 15.45 -16.32
C PRO A 301 39.08 14.47 -17.33
N GLU A 302 39.41 14.60 -18.61
CA GLU A 302 38.81 13.86 -19.75
C GLU A 302 38.78 12.32 -19.56
N TRP A 303 39.79 11.75 -18.89
CA TRP A 303 39.95 10.31 -18.72
C TRP A 303 39.35 9.77 -17.40
N THR A 304 38.57 10.58 -16.69
CA THR A 304 38.02 10.20 -15.38
C THR A 304 36.89 9.19 -15.56
N ALA A 305 37.12 7.95 -15.11
CA ALA A 305 36.05 6.97 -14.99
C ALA A 305 35.03 7.39 -13.91
N ALA A 306 33.76 7.06 -14.12
CA ALA A 306 32.68 7.44 -13.21
C ALA A 306 31.93 6.21 -12.68
N PHE A 307 31.51 6.28 -11.42
CA PHE A 307 30.49 5.41 -10.85
C PHE A 307 29.19 6.20 -10.80
N ASN A 308 28.24 5.87 -11.69
CA ASN A 308 27.03 6.66 -11.91
C ASN A 308 25.76 5.79 -11.84
N PRO A 309 25.43 5.23 -10.65
CA PRO A 309 24.13 4.64 -10.44
C PRO A 309 23.04 5.71 -10.51
N ALA A 310 22.00 5.49 -11.31
CA ALA A 310 20.89 6.43 -11.43
C ALA A 310 19.92 6.35 -10.23
N PHE A 311 19.98 5.26 -9.45
CA PHE A 311 19.08 4.96 -8.35
C PHE A 311 19.87 4.32 -7.20
N ASP A 312 19.30 4.37 -6.00
CA ASP A 312 19.71 3.54 -4.87
C ASP A 312 18.49 2.83 -4.26
N VAL A 313 18.73 1.92 -3.32
CA VAL A 313 17.68 1.15 -2.65
C VAL A 313 17.69 1.48 -1.17
N THR A 314 16.56 1.97 -0.67
CA THR A 314 16.30 2.27 0.73
C THR A 314 15.60 1.09 1.40
N PRO A 315 16.23 0.45 2.39
CA PRO A 315 15.60 -0.63 3.17
C PRO A 315 14.36 -0.16 3.94
N PRO A 316 13.36 -1.05 4.15
CA PRO A 316 12.09 -0.69 4.78
C PRO A 316 12.25 -0.14 6.20
N GLU A 317 13.27 -0.54 6.95
CA GLU A 317 13.52 -0.06 8.32
C GLU A 317 13.92 1.43 8.40
N LEU A 318 14.33 2.03 7.28
CA LEU A 318 14.64 3.45 7.20
C LEU A 318 13.45 4.30 6.70
N VAL A 319 12.36 3.65 6.26
CA VAL A 319 11.16 4.31 5.77
C VAL A 319 10.13 4.39 6.90
N THR A 320 9.68 5.60 7.22
CA THR A 320 8.63 5.79 8.24
C THR A 320 7.28 5.32 7.72
N ALA A 321 6.97 5.63 6.46
CA ALA A 321 5.73 5.20 5.82
C ALA A 321 5.85 5.25 4.29
N VAL A 322 5.14 4.32 3.65
CA VAL A 322 4.84 4.38 2.22
C VAL A 322 3.35 4.71 2.07
N VAL A 323 3.04 5.72 1.26
CA VAL A 323 1.68 6.22 1.04
C VAL A 323 1.30 6.09 -0.42
N THR A 324 0.16 5.45 -0.67
CA THR A 324 -0.45 5.28 -2.00
C THR A 324 -1.83 5.92 -2.04
N GLU A 325 -2.50 5.86 -3.19
CA GLU A 325 -3.89 6.28 -3.36
C GLU A 325 -4.90 5.43 -2.56
N ASN A 326 -4.45 4.31 -1.99
CA ASN A 326 -5.23 3.43 -1.12
C ASN A 326 -4.95 3.69 0.38
N GLY A 327 -4.15 4.71 0.70
CA GLY A 327 -3.75 5.08 2.05
C GLY A 327 -2.32 4.68 2.38
N VAL A 328 -2.00 4.64 3.68
CA VAL A 328 -0.67 4.25 4.16
C VAL A 328 -0.55 2.73 4.17
N ILE A 329 0.47 2.20 3.52
CA ILE A 329 0.73 0.75 3.47
C ILE A 329 0.95 0.24 4.91
N GLY A 330 0.16 -0.76 5.31
CA GLY A 330 0.27 -1.39 6.63
C GLY A 330 -0.45 -0.67 7.77
N GLU A 331 -0.99 0.54 7.57
CA GLU A 331 -1.70 1.28 8.64
C GLU A 331 -3.00 0.58 9.04
N ALA A 332 -3.77 0.05 8.08
CA ALA A 332 -4.97 -0.74 8.35
C ALA A 332 -4.65 -1.98 9.21
N ASN A 333 -3.57 -2.70 8.89
CA ASN A 333 -3.15 -3.87 9.67
C ASN A 333 -2.66 -3.48 11.07
N THR A 334 -2.02 -2.32 11.21
CA THR A 334 -1.57 -1.79 12.50
C THR A 334 -2.75 -1.41 13.39
N ALA A 335 -3.74 -0.68 12.87
CA ALA A 335 -4.94 -0.31 13.62
C ALA A 335 -5.75 -1.53 14.04
N VAL A 336 -5.95 -2.48 13.13
CA VAL A 336 -6.59 -3.76 13.43
C VAL A 336 -5.80 -4.53 14.50
N GLY A 337 -4.47 -4.57 14.38
CA GLY A 337 -3.62 -5.24 15.37
C GLY A 337 -3.70 -4.62 16.77
N GLN A 338 -3.85 -3.30 16.87
CA GLN A 338 -4.08 -2.63 18.15
C GLN A 338 -5.41 -3.05 18.78
N GLN A 339 -6.50 -3.10 18.00
CA GLN A 339 -7.81 -3.55 18.49
C GLN A 339 -7.78 -5.01 18.94
N ILE A 340 -7.11 -5.87 18.17
CA ILE A 340 -6.90 -7.28 18.53
C ILE A 340 -6.14 -7.39 19.86
N ALA A 341 -5.03 -6.65 20.01
CA ALA A 341 -4.23 -6.63 21.23
C ALA A 341 -5.01 -6.12 22.46
N GLU A 342 -5.89 -5.14 22.29
CA GLU A 342 -6.75 -4.64 23.36
C GLU A 342 -7.77 -5.69 23.82
N ILE A 343 -8.47 -6.34 22.88
CA ILE A 343 -9.44 -7.38 23.24
C ILE A 343 -8.75 -8.62 23.81
N ALA A 344 -7.59 -9.02 23.28
CA ALA A 344 -6.79 -10.10 23.83
C ALA A 344 -6.41 -9.84 25.30
N ARG A 345 -6.02 -8.61 25.65
CA ARG A 345 -5.77 -8.19 27.04
C ARG A 345 -7.00 -8.30 27.92
N GLY A 346 -8.15 -7.85 27.43
CA GLY A 346 -9.42 -7.97 28.16
C GLY A 346 -9.81 -9.42 28.45
N LEU A 347 -9.70 -10.31 27.46
CA LEU A 347 -10.03 -11.73 27.59
C LEU A 347 -8.99 -12.50 28.43
N TYR A 348 -7.71 -12.12 28.35
CA TYR A 348 -6.66 -12.62 29.23
C TYR A 348 -6.95 -12.28 30.70
N ALA A 349 -7.34 -11.03 31.00
CA ALA A 349 -7.66 -10.60 32.35
C ALA A 349 -8.87 -11.34 32.96
N ARG A 350 -9.77 -11.86 32.11
CA ARG A 350 -10.90 -12.73 32.51
C ARG A 350 -10.51 -14.20 32.70
N GLY A 351 -9.27 -14.57 32.38
CA GLY A 351 -8.78 -15.94 32.47
C GLY A 351 -9.18 -16.85 31.31
N TRP A 352 -9.68 -16.29 30.20
CA TRP A 352 -10.19 -17.07 29.06
C TRP A 352 -9.13 -17.33 27.98
N MET A 353 -8.01 -16.61 28.03
CA MET A 353 -6.87 -16.79 27.12
C MET A 353 -5.55 -16.91 27.90
N PRO A 354 -5.42 -17.88 28.83
CA PRO A 354 -4.24 -17.99 29.67
C PRO A 354 -2.98 -18.33 28.85
N GLY A 355 -1.89 -17.63 29.11
CA GLY A 355 -0.62 -17.82 28.39
C GLY A 355 -0.80 -17.63 26.88
N THR A 356 -0.42 -18.64 26.09
CA THR A 356 -0.49 -18.59 24.62
C THR A 356 -1.83 -19.09 24.05
N ALA A 357 -2.80 -19.45 24.91
CA ALA A 357 -4.04 -20.09 24.50
C ALA A 357 -5.02 -19.12 23.82
N GLY A 358 -5.72 -19.62 22.80
CA GLY A 358 -6.69 -18.85 22.02
C GLY A 358 -6.04 -17.93 20.98
N ASN A 359 -6.88 -17.35 20.14
CA ASN A 359 -6.47 -16.42 19.08
C ASN A 359 -7.65 -15.57 18.62
N ILE A 360 -7.30 -14.47 17.97
CA ILE A 360 -8.25 -13.46 17.52
C ILE A 360 -7.83 -13.03 16.11
N SER A 361 -8.80 -12.85 15.22
CA SER A 361 -8.55 -12.30 13.89
C SER A 361 -9.64 -11.35 13.40
N VAL A 362 -9.25 -10.50 12.47
CA VAL A 362 -10.13 -9.61 11.71
C VAL A 362 -9.86 -9.79 10.23
N ARG A 363 -10.90 -9.93 9.42
CA ARG A 363 -10.82 -10.08 7.97
C ARG A 363 -10.56 -8.72 7.33
N THR A 364 -9.59 -8.69 6.43
CA THR A 364 -9.21 -7.53 5.60
C THR A 364 -9.22 -7.97 4.14
N GLY A 365 -10.42 -8.04 3.57
CA GLY A 365 -10.64 -8.49 2.19
C GLY A 365 -10.40 -9.99 2.00
N ALA A 366 -9.44 -10.32 1.13
CA ALA A 366 -8.99 -11.70 0.87
C ALA A 366 -7.99 -12.21 1.93
N THR A 367 -7.55 -11.35 2.84
CA THR A 367 -6.63 -11.69 3.94
C THR A 367 -7.30 -11.49 5.30
N ALA A 368 -6.63 -11.94 6.36
CA ALA A 368 -7.03 -11.65 7.73
C ALA A 368 -5.79 -11.33 8.58
N VAL A 369 -5.90 -10.34 9.46
CA VAL A 369 -4.90 -10.05 10.50
C VAL A 369 -5.22 -10.91 11.72
N ILE A 370 -4.26 -11.71 12.19
CA ILE A 370 -4.44 -12.67 13.27
C ILE A 370 -3.30 -12.58 14.29
N THR A 371 -3.59 -12.89 15.56
CA THR A 371 -2.56 -12.94 16.61
C THR A 371 -1.45 -13.93 16.26
N GLY A 372 -0.18 -13.52 16.43
CA GLY A 372 0.97 -14.39 16.34
C GLY A 372 1.05 -15.44 17.46
N SER A 373 1.85 -16.47 17.22
CA SER A 373 2.12 -17.56 18.16
C SER A 373 3.25 -17.22 19.15
N GLY A 374 3.27 -17.92 20.30
CA GLY A 374 4.40 -17.93 21.22
C GLY A 374 4.47 -16.78 22.24
N LEU A 375 3.46 -15.92 22.32
CA LEU A 375 3.36 -14.88 23.35
C LEU A 375 2.11 -15.02 24.21
N SER A 376 2.23 -14.54 25.45
CA SER A 376 1.09 -14.32 26.33
C SER A 376 0.06 -13.41 25.64
N LYS A 377 -1.21 -13.81 25.59
CA LYS A 377 -2.27 -13.00 24.95
C LYS A 377 -2.52 -11.68 25.67
N GLY A 378 -2.14 -11.58 26.95
CA GLY A 378 -2.14 -10.33 27.71
C GLY A 378 -1.00 -9.36 27.37
N GLU A 379 0.00 -9.77 26.58
CA GLU A 379 1.19 -8.97 26.27
C GLU A 379 1.30 -8.62 24.79
N LEU A 380 0.33 -9.02 23.97
CA LEU A 380 0.35 -8.75 22.54
C LEU A 380 0.30 -7.25 22.25
N THR A 381 1.04 -6.85 21.22
CA THR A 381 0.98 -5.54 20.58
C THR A 381 0.57 -5.69 19.12
N ALA A 382 0.31 -4.57 18.44
CA ALA A 382 0.01 -4.60 17.00
C ALA A 382 1.14 -5.23 16.15
N ALA A 383 2.38 -5.13 16.61
CA ALA A 383 3.54 -5.72 15.95
C ALA A 383 3.59 -7.25 16.06
N ASP A 384 2.80 -7.84 16.96
CA ASP A 384 2.74 -9.29 17.18
C ASP A 384 1.68 -9.98 16.32
N MET A 385 1.05 -9.25 15.40
CA MET A 385 0.07 -9.79 14.46
C MET A 385 0.74 -10.32 13.19
N VAL A 386 0.04 -11.23 12.53
CA VAL A 386 0.43 -11.84 11.26
C VAL A 386 -0.75 -11.68 10.30
N THR A 387 -0.49 -11.29 9.06
CA THR A 387 -1.51 -11.31 8.01
C THR A 387 -1.45 -12.66 7.31
N VAL A 388 -2.60 -13.31 7.16
CA VAL A 388 -2.74 -14.62 6.51
C VAL A 388 -3.74 -14.55 5.36
N SER A 389 -3.56 -15.40 4.36
CA SER A 389 -4.54 -15.59 3.29
C SER A 389 -5.75 -16.37 3.81
N VAL A 390 -6.96 -15.90 3.50
CA VAL A 390 -8.20 -16.58 3.91
C VAL A 390 -8.40 -17.88 3.12
N ALA A 391 -7.87 -17.96 1.90
CA ALA A 391 -8.07 -19.11 1.02
C ALA A 391 -7.36 -20.37 1.54
N ASP A 392 -6.14 -20.22 2.06
CA ASP A 392 -5.23 -21.34 2.37
C ASP A 392 -4.54 -21.24 3.74
N SER A 393 -4.82 -20.19 4.53
CA SER A 393 -4.20 -19.92 5.84
C SER A 393 -2.70 -19.62 5.81
N HIS A 394 -2.09 -19.45 4.63
CA HIS A 394 -0.66 -19.17 4.55
C HIS A 394 -0.34 -17.74 5.01
N PRO A 395 0.78 -17.53 5.72
CA PRO A 395 1.21 -16.19 6.10
C PRO A 395 1.56 -15.38 4.84
N VAL A 396 1.04 -14.17 4.77
CA VAL A 396 1.29 -13.18 3.72
C VAL A 396 2.30 -12.15 4.19
N SER A 397 2.18 -11.68 5.43
CA SER A 397 3.12 -10.73 6.03
C SER A 397 3.10 -10.78 7.57
N GLY A 398 4.13 -10.19 8.19
CA GLY A 398 4.34 -10.22 9.64
C GLY A 398 5.64 -10.96 10.02
N SER A 399 6.23 -10.58 11.15
CA SER A 399 7.52 -11.12 11.61
C SER A 399 7.40 -12.41 12.43
N ARG A 400 6.18 -12.77 12.85
CA ARG A 400 5.88 -13.94 13.68
C ARG A 400 5.29 -15.08 12.86
N ARG A 401 5.34 -16.28 13.44
CA ARG A 401 4.52 -17.41 12.97
C ARG A 401 3.06 -17.17 13.38
N PRO A 402 2.08 -17.42 12.49
CA PRO A 402 0.67 -17.32 12.83
C PRO A 402 0.29 -18.36 13.89
N SER A 403 -0.83 -18.14 14.59
CA SER A 403 -1.36 -19.10 15.57
C SER A 403 -1.60 -20.48 14.92
N ALA A 404 -1.44 -21.57 15.68
CA ALA A 404 -1.76 -22.92 15.21
C ALA A 404 -3.24 -23.07 14.81
N GLU A 405 -4.11 -22.29 15.45
CA GLU A 405 -5.57 -22.27 15.26
C GLU A 405 -6.02 -21.38 14.09
N THR A 406 -5.10 -20.93 13.23
CA THR A 406 -5.42 -20.09 12.06
C THR A 406 -6.41 -20.77 11.11
N ALA A 407 -6.29 -22.09 10.91
CA ALA A 407 -7.19 -22.86 10.04
C ALA A 407 -8.66 -22.81 10.49
N ILE A 408 -8.92 -22.66 11.79
CA ILE A 408 -10.28 -22.52 12.33
C ILE A 408 -10.88 -21.16 11.92
N HIS A 409 -10.09 -20.10 11.97
CA HIS A 409 -10.55 -18.75 11.65
C HIS A 409 -10.84 -18.60 10.16
N THR A 410 -9.93 -19.09 9.30
CA THR A 410 -10.10 -19.01 7.85
C THR A 410 -11.25 -19.89 7.36
N ALA A 411 -11.49 -21.05 7.98
CA ALA A 411 -12.67 -21.88 7.72
C ALA A 411 -13.99 -21.12 7.95
N ILE A 412 -14.10 -20.37 9.07
CA ILE A 412 -15.27 -19.54 9.34
C ILE A 412 -15.40 -18.43 8.29
N TYR A 413 -14.31 -17.77 7.89
CA TYR A 413 -14.34 -16.73 6.85
C TYR A 413 -14.70 -17.26 5.45
N ARG A 414 -14.41 -18.53 5.16
CA ARG A 414 -14.80 -19.17 3.89
C ARG A 414 -16.26 -19.59 3.89
N ALA A 415 -16.78 -20.05 5.03
CA ALA A 415 -18.16 -20.52 5.15
C ALA A 415 -19.18 -19.42 5.50
N THR A 416 -18.74 -18.21 5.92
CA THR A 416 -19.62 -17.15 6.42
C THR A 416 -19.15 -15.75 6.01
N ASP A 417 -20.03 -14.76 6.16
CA ASP A 417 -19.72 -13.33 5.98
C ASP A 417 -19.07 -12.68 7.21
N ALA A 418 -18.39 -13.47 8.06
CA ALA A 418 -17.73 -12.95 9.25
C ALA A 418 -16.66 -11.90 8.92
N GLY A 419 -16.67 -10.79 9.65
CA GLY A 419 -15.61 -9.78 9.65
C GLY A 419 -14.58 -10.00 10.76
N ALA A 420 -14.91 -10.74 11.82
CA ALA A 420 -14.00 -11.03 12.92
C ALA A 420 -14.30 -12.39 13.57
N VAL A 421 -13.27 -13.03 14.13
CA VAL A 421 -13.36 -14.31 14.84
C VAL A 421 -12.55 -14.22 16.14
N VAL A 422 -13.15 -14.66 17.24
CA VAL A 422 -12.55 -14.75 18.57
C VAL A 422 -12.64 -16.19 19.03
N HIS A 423 -11.50 -16.80 19.32
CA HIS A 423 -11.39 -18.13 19.89
C HIS A 423 -10.72 -18.06 21.27
N VAL A 424 -11.38 -18.60 22.29
CA VAL A 424 -10.93 -18.57 23.68
C VAL A 424 -11.06 -19.94 24.33
N HIS A 425 -10.23 -20.18 25.34
CA HIS A 425 -10.16 -21.43 26.11
C HIS A 425 -10.84 -21.21 27.46
N ALA A 426 -12.11 -20.79 27.42
CA ALA A 426 -12.85 -20.40 28.60
C ALA A 426 -13.27 -21.64 29.44
N PRO A 427 -13.11 -21.58 30.77
CA PRO A 427 -13.13 -22.78 31.62
C PRO A 427 -14.48 -23.49 31.68
N HIS A 428 -15.59 -22.76 31.74
CA HIS A 428 -16.92 -23.37 31.92
C HIS A 428 -17.40 -24.05 30.64
N ALA A 429 -17.23 -23.39 29.48
CA ALA A 429 -17.50 -24.00 28.19
C ALA A 429 -16.62 -25.24 27.93
N THR A 430 -15.34 -25.15 28.28
CA THR A 430 -14.41 -26.28 28.16
C THR A 430 -14.86 -27.46 29.02
N ALA A 431 -15.22 -27.20 30.27
CA ALA A 431 -15.69 -28.22 31.20
C ALA A 431 -16.98 -28.91 30.72
N GLN A 432 -17.94 -28.14 30.19
CA GLN A 432 -19.21 -28.70 29.73
C GLN A 432 -19.08 -29.57 28.48
N THR A 433 -18.11 -29.29 27.62
CA THR A 433 -17.94 -30.03 26.35
C THR A 433 -16.94 -31.17 26.44
N ALA A 434 -16.31 -31.39 27.59
CA ALA A 434 -15.38 -32.48 27.80
C ALA A 434 -16.00 -33.89 27.62
N THR A 435 -17.32 -34.02 27.83
CA THR A 435 -18.05 -35.30 27.77
C THR A 435 -19.21 -35.30 26.77
N VAL A 436 -19.37 -34.25 25.97
CA VAL A 436 -20.51 -34.05 25.07
C VAL A 436 -20.10 -34.30 23.62
N ALA A 437 -20.93 -35.02 22.87
CA ALA A 437 -20.53 -35.58 21.58
C ALA A 437 -20.86 -34.72 20.36
N MET A 438 -21.95 -33.93 20.34
CA MET A 438 -22.42 -33.29 19.10
C MET A 438 -22.99 -31.87 19.24
N SER A 439 -23.79 -31.58 20.27
CA SER A 439 -24.37 -30.25 20.48
C SER A 439 -24.78 -30.02 21.93
N LEU A 440 -24.98 -28.76 22.31
CA LEU A 440 -25.58 -28.35 23.58
C LEU A 440 -26.76 -27.41 23.32
N THR A 441 -27.89 -27.71 23.96
CA THR A 441 -29.11 -26.89 23.88
C THR A 441 -29.30 -26.12 25.19
N TYR A 442 -29.61 -24.83 25.06
CA TYR A 442 -29.91 -23.90 26.16
C TYR A 442 -31.28 -23.26 25.93
N GLN A 443 -32.06 -23.09 26.99
CA GLN A 443 -33.39 -22.49 26.95
C GLN A 443 -33.63 -21.50 28.09
N GLY A 444 -34.28 -20.38 27.78
CA GLY A 444 -34.76 -19.41 28.76
C GLY A 444 -33.71 -18.43 29.30
N TYR A 445 -32.45 -18.53 28.85
CA TYR A 445 -31.39 -17.60 29.22
C TYR A 445 -31.48 -16.29 28.42
N GLU A 446 -31.52 -15.15 29.12
CA GLU A 446 -31.53 -13.81 28.49
C GLU A 446 -30.32 -13.60 27.55
N LEU A 447 -29.18 -14.20 27.89
CA LEU A 447 -27.93 -14.15 27.12
C LEU A 447 -28.05 -14.75 25.70
N ILE A 448 -29.07 -15.59 25.42
CA ILE A 448 -29.31 -16.15 24.08
C ILE A 448 -29.60 -15.04 23.07
N LYS A 449 -30.19 -13.92 23.51
CA LYS A 449 -30.47 -12.76 22.63
C LYS A 449 -29.20 -12.21 21.99
N GLY A 450 -28.06 -12.26 22.69
CA GLY A 450 -26.75 -11.87 22.16
C GLY A 450 -26.23 -12.76 21.02
N LEU A 451 -26.85 -13.92 20.80
CA LEU A 451 -26.47 -14.91 19.79
C LEU A 451 -27.40 -14.98 18.58
N GLY A 452 -28.58 -14.33 18.59
CA GLY A 452 -29.48 -14.37 17.42
C GLY A 452 -30.99 -14.41 17.68
N THR A 453 -31.46 -13.92 18.83
CA THR A 453 -32.91 -13.67 19.15
C THR A 453 -33.83 -14.88 19.38
N ALA A 454 -33.30 -16.08 19.64
CA ALA A 454 -34.13 -17.25 19.97
C ALA A 454 -34.36 -17.42 21.49
N GLU A 455 -35.48 -18.05 21.88
CA GLU A 455 -35.74 -18.48 23.26
C GLU A 455 -35.01 -19.80 23.61
N ILE A 456 -34.74 -20.62 22.58
CA ILE A 456 -34.00 -21.87 22.63
C ILE A 456 -32.86 -21.78 21.60
N ILE A 457 -31.65 -22.16 21.98
CA ILE A 457 -30.49 -22.21 21.08
C ILE A 457 -29.79 -23.56 21.19
N THR A 458 -29.47 -24.16 20.05
CA THR A 458 -28.65 -25.37 19.96
C THR A 458 -27.33 -25.03 19.32
N ILE A 459 -26.25 -25.18 20.08
CA ILE A 459 -24.90 -24.80 19.68
C ILE A 459 -24.11 -26.05 19.31
N PRO A 460 -23.46 -26.09 18.13
CA PRO A 460 -22.70 -27.25 17.69
C PRO A 460 -21.43 -27.46 18.52
N VAL A 461 -21.08 -28.72 18.74
CA VAL A 461 -19.82 -29.15 19.36
C VAL A 461 -18.99 -29.87 18.31
N VAL A 462 -17.91 -29.22 17.87
CA VAL A 462 -16.95 -29.79 16.93
C VAL A 462 -15.93 -30.62 17.69
N ARG A 463 -15.58 -31.78 17.15
CA ARG A 463 -14.61 -32.68 17.77
C ARG A 463 -13.21 -32.06 17.76
N ASN A 464 -12.54 -32.05 18.91
CA ASN A 464 -11.15 -31.66 18.98
C ASN A 464 -10.22 -32.70 18.33
N HIS A 465 -9.15 -32.24 17.69
CA HIS A 465 -8.20 -33.09 16.97
C HIS A 465 -6.76 -32.53 17.07
N PRO A 466 -5.72 -33.37 17.20
CA PRO A 466 -4.33 -32.89 17.26
C PRO A 466 -3.88 -32.13 16.00
N ASP A 467 -4.39 -32.54 14.85
CA ASP A 467 -4.27 -31.78 13.60
C ASP A 467 -5.40 -30.75 13.51
N VAL A 468 -5.03 -29.49 13.70
CA VAL A 468 -5.94 -28.34 13.72
C VAL A 468 -6.53 -28.02 12.34
N ALA A 469 -5.84 -28.38 11.25
CA ALA A 469 -6.37 -28.20 9.91
C ALA A 469 -7.65 -29.04 9.70
N ARG A 470 -7.69 -30.24 10.29
CA ARG A 470 -8.88 -31.09 10.30
C ARG A 470 -10.04 -30.45 11.07
N ILE A 471 -9.78 -29.79 12.19
CA ILE A 471 -10.81 -29.05 12.93
C ILE A 471 -11.40 -27.95 12.03
N GLY A 472 -10.55 -27.19 11.34
CA GLY A 472 -10.98 -26.17 10.38
C GLY A 472 -11.86 -26.74 9.26
N ALA A 473 -11.46 -27.87 8.66
CA ALA A 473 -12.25 -28.53 7.61
C ALA A 473 -13.62 -29.04 8.12
N ASP A 474 -13.67 -29.54 9.36
CA ASP A 474 -14.93 -29.98 9.98
C ASP A 474 -15.86 -28.79 10.29
N ILE A 475 -15.30 -27.65 10.73
CA ILE A 475 -16.05 -26.40 10.93
C ILE A 475 -16.61 -25.88 9.60
N GLU A 476 -15.77 -25.77 8.57
CA GLU A 476 -16.16 -25.26 7.26
C GLU A 476 -17.28 -26.11 6.65
N ARG A 477 -17.14 -27.43 6.70
CA ARG A 477 -18.18 -28.37 6.25
C ARG A 477 -19.49 -28.16 7.01
N HIS A 478 -19.43 -28.13 8.35
CA HIS A 478 -20.62 -27.96 9.17
C HIS A 478 -21.34 -26.65 8.88
N LEU A 479 -20.63 -25.52 8.82
CA LEU A 479 -21.22 -24.20 8.58
C LEU A 479 -21.75 -24.05 7.14
N THR A 480 -21.13 -24.73 6.17
CA THR A 480 -21.64 -24.77 4.79
C THR A 480 -22.94 -25.58 4.70
N GLU A 481 -23.02 -26.70 5.42
CA GLU A 481 -24.22 -27.55 5.47
C GLU A 481 -25.35 -26.93 6.32
N HIS A 482 -25.00 -26.06 7.27
CA HIS A 482 -25.92 -25.44 8.23
C HIS A 482 -25.68 -23.92 8.30
N PRO A 483 -26.07 -23.15 7.25
CA PRO A 483 -25.80 -21.72 7.18
C PRO A 483 -26.51 -20.91 8.28
N ASP A 484 -27.60 -21.44 8.84
CA ASP A 484 -28.35 -20.85 9.95
C ASP A 484 -27.79 -21.21 11.33
N SER A 485 -26.63 -21.89 11.39
CA SER A 485 -25.96 -22.20 12.66
C SER A 485 -25.70 -20.92 13.45
N PRO A 486 -25.86 -20.98 14.79
CA PRO A 486 -25.60 -19.81 15.63
C PRO A 486 -24.14 -19.35 15.45
N PRO A 487 -23.86 -18.04 15.64
CA PRO A 487 -22.55 -17.45 15.36
C PRO A 487 -21.49 -17.77 16.42
N VAL A 488 -21.62 -18.94 17.04
CA VAL A 488 -20.75 -19.51 18.07
C VAL A 488 -20.72 -21.02 17.91
N LEU A 489 -19.59 -21.63 18.25
CA LEU A 489 -19.44 -23.08 18.34
C LEU A 489 -18.52 -23.47 19.50
N PHE A 490 -18.64 -24.71 19.93
CA PHE A 490 -17.68 -25.33 20.83
C PHE A 490 -16.68 -26.18 20.06
N ILE A 491 -15.47 -26.28 20.60
CA ILE A 491 -14.50 -27.32 20.26
C ILE A 491 -14.35 -28.18 21.52
N ALA A 492 -14.69 -29.47 21.41
CA ALA A 492 -14.87 -30.37 22.55
C ALA A 492 -13.64 -30.42 23.47
N GLY A 493 -13.79 -29.97 24.72
CA GLY A 493 -12.70 -29.95 25.71
C GLY A 493 -11.54 -29.01 25.36
N HIS A 494 -11.76 -28.02 24.50
CA HIS A 494 -10.74 -27.10 24.01
C HIS A 494 -11.12 -25.63 24.22
N GLY A 495 -12.35 -25.25 23.86
CA GLY A 495 -12.78 -23.87 24.00
C GLY A 495 -13.99 -23.52 23.14
N ILE A 496 -14.21 -22.22 22.96
CA ILE A 496 -15.31 -21.66 22.18
C ILE A 496 -14.78 -20.73 21.10
N THR A 497 -15.46 -20.74 19.97
CA THR A 497 -15.18 -19.84 18.85
C THR A 497 -16.45 -19.08 18.52
N GLY A 498 -16.39 -17.76 18.54
CA GLY A 498 -17.47 -16.88 18.10
C GLY A 498 -17.00 -15.98 16.98
N TRP A 499 -17.92 -15.62 16.08
CA TRP A 499 -17.64 -14.73 14.96
C TRP A 499 -18.68 -13.64 14.85
N GLY A 500 -18.40 -12.57 14.12
CA GLY A 500 -19.31 -11.44 13.92
C GLY A 500 -18.88 -10.51 12.80
N ALA A 501 -19.74 -9.54 12.49
CA ALA A 501 -19.44 -8.51 11.47
C ALA A 501 -18.24 -7.63 11.86
N HIS A 502 -18.00 -7.48 13.16
CA HIS A 502 -16.86 -6.75 13.71
C HIS A 502 -16.39 -7.38 15.02
N LEU A 503 -15.20 -6.97 15.46
CA LEU A 503 -14.49 -7.62 16.56
C LEU A 503 -15.23 -7.57 17.90
N ALA A 504 -15.89 -6.44 18.20
CA ALA A 504 -16.72 -6.31 19.41
C ALA A 504 -17.88 -7.33 19.42
N GLN A 505 -18.56 -7.54 18.30
CA GLN A 505 -19.66 -8.50 18.23
C GLN A 505 -19.17 -9.95 18.39
N ALA A 506 -18.04 -10.30 17.77
CA ALA A 506 -17.43 -11.62 17.95
C ALA A 506 -17.06 -11.89 19.42
N ARG A 507 -16.48 -10.89 20.10
CA ARG A 507 -16.20 -10.93 21.54
C ARG A 507 -17.49 -11.10 22.36
N ASP A 508 -18.51 -10.27 22.11
CA ASP A 508 -19.76 -10.29 22.89
C ASP A 508 -20.46 -11.64 22.81
N ARG A 509 -20.44 -12.28 21.63
CA ARG A 509 -20.99 -13.63 21.43
C ARG A 509 -20.27 -14.69 22.26
N VAL A 510 -18.94 -14.64 22.31
CA VAL A 510 -18.12 -15.49 23.17
C VAL A 510 -18.42 -15.23 24.65
N GLU A 511 -18.57 -13.97 25.05
CA GLU A 511 -18.93 -13.59 26.42
C GLU A 511 -20.31 -14.11 26.83
N CYS A 512 -21.33 -13.97 25.97
CA CYS A 512 -22.65 -14.51 26.22
C CYS A 512 -22.63 -16.04 26.38
N LEU A 513 -21.88 -16.73 25.52
CA LEU A 513 -21.78 -18.19 25.58
C LEU A 513 -21.10 -18.66 26.86
N GLU A 514 -19.93 -18.11 27.21
CA GLU A 514 -19.22 -18.51 28.43
C GLU A 514 -20.03 -18.18 29.68
N ALA A 515 -20.72 -17.04 29.73
CA ALA A 515 -21.59 -16.70 30.86
C ALA A 515 -22.78 -17.67 31.01
N MET A 516 -23.39 -18.12 29.90
CA MET A 516 -24.37 -19.20 29.96
C MET A 516 -23.74 -20.49 30.48
N CYS A 517 -22.54 -20.83 30.02
CA CYS A 517 -21.83 -22.01 30.49
C CYS A 517 -21.53 -21.91 32.00
N GLU A 518 -21.08 -20.76 32.50
CA GLU A 518 -20.84 -20.55 33.93
C GLU A 518 -22.10 -20.81 34.75
N LEU A 519 -23.25 -20.23 34.35
CA LEU A 519 -24.52 -20.45 35.04
C LEU A 519 -24.93 -21.92 35.05
N VAL A 520 -24.78 -22.64 33.93
CA VAL A 520 -25.09 -24.08 33.88
C VAL A 520 -24.12 -24.89 34.74
N THR A 521 -22.83 -24.54 34.77
CA THR A 521 -21.85 -25.22 35.64
C THR A 521 -22.17 -25.01 37.12
N LEU A 522 -22.65 -23.82 37.50
CA LEU A 522 -22.99 -23.49 38.89
C LEU A 522 -24.35 -24.08 39.33
N THR A 523 -25.31 -24.17 38.42
CA THR A 523 -26.70 -24.56 38.74
C THR A 523 -27.06 -25.99 38.34
N GLY A 524 -26.32 -26.58 37.41
CA GLY A 524 -26.63 -27.86 36.76
C GLY A 524 -27.79 -27.80 35.75
N ARG A 525 -28.34 -26.62 35.43
CA ARG A 525 -29.55 -26.48 34.62
C ARG A 525 -29.26 -25.85 33.27
N ARG A 526 -29.69 -26.49 32.18
CA ARG A 526 -29.65 -25.90 30.82
C ARG A 526 -30.95 -25.21 30.40
N GLU A 527 -31.98 -25.33 31.23
CA GLU A 527 -33.30 -24.77 31.02
C GLU A 527 -33.72 -24.00 32.28
N ILE A 528 -34.17 -22.76 32.10
CA ILE A 528 -34.69 -21.90 33.17
C ILE A 528 -36.03 -21.30 32.77
N GLY A 529 -36.93 -21.07 33.73
CA GLY A 529 -38.26 -20.47 33.49
C GLY A 529 -39.39 -21.45 33.16
N ILE A 530 -39.18 -22.76 33.36
CA ILE A 530 -40.25 -23.77 33.31
C ILE A 530 -40.63 -24.11 34.76
N GLU A 531 -41.76 -23.57 35.23
CA GLU A 531 -42.52 -24.12 36.36
C GLU A 531 -43.62 -25.06 35.85
#